data_AF-A0AAD3SM12-F1
#
_entry.id   AF-A0AAD3SM12-F1
#
_cell.length_a   1.000
_cell.length_b   1.000
_cell.length_c   1.000
_cell.angle_alpha   90.00
_cell.angle_beta   90.00
_cell.angle_gamma   90.00
#
_symmetry.space_group_name_H-M   'P 1'
#
loop_
_entity.id
_entity.type
_entity.pdbx_description
1 polymer ?
#
loop_
_entity_poly.entity_id
_entity_poly.type
_entity_poly.pdbx_seq_one_letter_code
_entity_poly.pdbx_strand_id
1 'polypeptide(L)'
;MTTEGPYGDQGGKSWDDGCHDVVREITLAYDQVIHSISVVYDDDGRPVEAEKHGGLGGTKTDKKMTITKRIRRWLKGSLEPKDTK
;
A
#
# COMPACT_ATOMS: atom_id res chain seq x y z
N MET A 1 9.64 17.75 5.08
CA MET A 1 8.93 17.20 3.90
C MET A 1 8.19 18.33 3.23
N THR A 2 8.17 18.37 1.90
CA THR A 2 7.32 19.27 1.12
C THR A 2 6.08 18.50 0.69
N THR A 3 4.90 19.07 0.92
CA THR A 3 3.63 18.47 0.49
C THR A 3 3.25 19.04 -0.87
N GLU A 4 2.88 18.17 -1.80
CA GLU A 4 2.41 18.55 -3.14
C GLU A 4 0.94 18.12 -3.31
N GLY A 5 0.13 18.95 -3.96
CA GLY A 5 -1.32 18.73 -4.12
C GLY A 5 -2.17 19.36 -3.00
N PRO A 6 -3.44 18.91 -2.82
CA PRO A 6 -4.11 17.81 -3.51
C PRO A 6 -4.45 18.12 -4.98
N TYR A 7 -4.55 17.08 -5.81
CA TYR A 7 -5.04 17.17 -7.19
C TYR A 7 -6.39 16.46 -7.31
N GLY A 8 -7.37 17.13 -7.91
CA GLY A 8 -8.75 16.61 -8.01
C GLY A 8 -9.78 17.70 -7.75
N ASP A 9 -11.01 17.29 -7.48
CA ASP A 9 -12.08 18.20 -7.06
C ASP A 9 -12.10 18.39 -5.54
N GLN A 10 -13.05 19.20 -5.05
CA GLN A 10 -13.27 19.45 -3.61
C GLN A 10 -14.29 18.48 -3.00
N GLY A 11 -14.58 17.36 -3.67
CA GLY A 11 -15.56 16.38 -3.23
C GLY A 11 -15.05 15.44 -2.13
N GLY A 12 -15.97 14.79 -1.43
CA GLY A 12 -15.66 13.76 -0.43
C GLY A 12 -15.17 14.30 0.92
N LYS A 13 -14.67 13.40 1.76
CA LYS A 13 -14.09 13.73 3.07
C LYS A 13 -12.57 13.82 2.94
N SER A 14 -11.96 14.90 3.42
CA SER A 14 -10.51 15.04 3.47
C SER A 14 -9.88 14.03 4.44
N TRP A 15 -8.67 13.60 4.12
CA TRP A 15 -7.86 12.70 4.93
C TRP A 15 -6.37 12.97 4.68
N ASP A 16 -5.55 12.67 5.68
CA ASP A 16 -4.09 12.74 5.64
C ASP A 16 -3.57 11.67 6.62
N ASP A 17 -2.84 10.68 6.11
CA ASP A 17 -2.24 9.63 6.94
C ASP A 17 -1.04 10.15 7.74
N GLY A 18 -0.52 11.33 7.38
CA GLY A 18 0.69 11.91 7.96
C GLY A 18 1.96 11.45 7.26
N CYS A 19 3.08 11.67 7.93
CA CYS A 19 4.42 11.38 7.41
C CYS A 19 4.91 10.02 7.92
N HIS A 20 5.35 9.18 6.99
CA HIS A 20 5.88 7.83 7.25
C HIS A 20 7.22 7.61 6.54
N ASP A 21 8.04 6.68 7.02
CA ASP A 21 9.38 6.47 6.47
C ASP A 21 9.35 5.83 5.08
N VAL A 22 8.54 4.77 4.92
CA VAL A 22 8.47 4.01 3.66
C VAL A 22 7.07 3.50 3.37
N VAL A 23 6.64 3.55 2.11
CA VAL A 23 5.44 2.84 1.64
C VAL A 23 5.75 1.36 1.43
N ARG A 24 5.10 0.49 2.19
CA ARG A 24 5.25 -0.97 2.13
C ARG A 24 4.32 -1.64 1.15
N GLU A 25 3.13 -1.09 0.97
CA GLU A 25 2.06 -1.66 0.16
C GLU A 25 0.97 -0.63 -0.11
N ILE A 26 0.41 -0.65 -1.30
CA ILE A 26 -0.80 0.12 -1.65
C ILE A 26 -1.84 -0.88 -2.13
N THR A 27 -3.07 -0.75 -1.62
CA THR A 27 -4.24 -1.49 -2.08
C THR A 27 -5.25 -0.50 -2.65
N LEU A 28 -5.72 -0.76 -3.87
CA LEU A 28 -6.73 0.04 -4.56
C LEU A 28 -7.95 -0.82 -4.85
N ALA A 29 -9.16 -0.32 -4.58
CA ALA A 29 -10.40 -0.86 -5.13
C ALA A 29 -10.93 0.08 -6.22
N TYR A 30 -11.22 -0.45 -7.41
CA TYR A 30 -11.52 0.36 -8.58
C TYR A 30 -12.39 -0.35 -9.62
N ASP A 31 -12.87 0.44 -10.59
CA ASP A 31 -13.46 -0.03 -11.86
C ASP A 31 -13.10 0.91 -13.03
N GLN A 32 -13.95 1.87 -13.37
CA GLN A 32 -13.65 3.02 -14.23
C GLN A 32 -12.95 4.14 -13.45
N VAL A 33 -13.17 4.18 -12.13
CA VAL A 33 -12.55 5.14 -11.21
C VAL A 33 -11.99 4.42 -9.98
N ILE A 34 -11.13 5.09 -9.22
CA ILE A 34 -10.69 4.60 -7.91
C ILE A 34 -11.80 4.89 -6.90
N HIS A 35 -12.30 3.83 -6.24
CA HIS A 35 -13.32 3.95 -5.20
C HIS A 35 -12.72 4.04 -3.80
N SER A 36 -11.58 3.38 -3.59
CA SER A 36 -10.84 3.48 -2.33
C SER A 36 -9.37 3.13 -2.45
N ILE A 37 -8.61 3.63 -1.47
CA ILE A 37 -7.18 3.38 -1.28
C ILE A 37 -6.93 3.02 0.20
N SER A 38 -6.01 2.09 0.44
CA SER A 38 -5.38 1.91 1.74
C SER A 38 -3.89 1.64 1.57
N VAL A 39 -3.10 2.07 2.54
CA VAL A 39 -1.64 1.97 2.50
C VAL A 39 -1.16 1.28 3.76
N VAL A 40 -0.16 0.40 3.60
CA VAL A 40 0.66 -0.07 4.71
C VAL A 40 1.98 0.67 4.61
N TYR A 41 2.38 1.32 5.69
CA TYR A 41 3.65 2.01 5.83
C TYR A 41 4.67 1.17 6.62
N ASP A 42 5.92 1.60 6.59
CA ASP A 42 7.03 1.20 7.45
C ASP A 42 7.38 2.40 8.32
N ASP A 43 7.32 2.25 9.63
CA ASP A 43 7.91 3.20 10.57
C ASP A 43 8.86 2.42 11.47
N ASP A 44 10.14 2.80 11.49
CA ASP A 44 11.18 2.14 12.28
C ASP A 44 11.24 0.60 12.12
N GLY A 45 11.04 0.10 10.89
CA GLY A 45 11.04 -1.33 10.59
C GLY A 45 9.73 -2.05 10.88
N ARG A 46 8.68 -1.37 11.35
CA ARG A 46 7.40 -1.96 11.74
C ARG A 46 6.29 -1.61 10.74
N PRO A 47 5.43 -2.58 10.37
CA PRO A 47 4.29 -2.28 9.51
C PRO A 47 3.24 -1.48 10.28
N VAL A 48 2.77 -0.38 9.70
CA VAL A 48 1.65 0.42 10.20
C VAL A 48 0.57 0.43 9.13
N GLU A 49 -0.63 -0.06 9.46
CA GLU A 49 -1.78 -0.09 8.55
C GLU A 49 -2.61 1.18 8.74
N ALA A 50 -2.81 1.94 7.67
CA ALA A 50 -3.62 3.15 7.70
C ALA A 50 -5.10 2.85 7.47
N GLU A 51 -5.95 3.83 7.79
CA GLU A 51 -7.38 3.75 7.50
C GLU A 51 -7.60 3.59 5.98
N LYS A 52 -8.64 2.85 5.61
CA LYS A 52 -9.09 2.79 4.22
C LYS A 52 -9.88 4.05 3.88
N HIS A 53 -9.42 4.78 2.88
CA HIS A 53 -10.06 6.01 2.42
C HIS A 53 -10.94 5.73 1.20
N GLY A 54 -12.18 6.24 1.23
CA GLY A 54 -13.16 6.07 0.15
C GLY A 54 -14.21 4.99 0.42
N GLY A 55 -15.06 4.76 -0.58
CA GLY A 55 -16.29 3.98 -0.45
C GLY A 55 -16.11 2.46 -0.56
N LEU A 56 -17.23 1.73 -0.57
CA LEU A 56 -17.28 0.27 -0.75
C LEU A 56 -17.42 -0.16 -2.22
N GLY A 57 -17.35 0.78 -3.16
CA GLY A 57 -17.47 0.49 -4.59
C GLY A 57 -16.19 -0.11 -5.20
N GLY A 58 -16.25 -0.33 -6.52
CA GLY A 58 -15.20 -1.03 -7.27
C GLY A 58 -15.37 -2.55 -7.18
N THR A 59 -15.21 -3.23 -8.31
CA THR A 59 -15.28 -4.70 -8.39
C THR A 59 -13.91 -5.34 -8.59
N LYS A 60 -12.88 -4.52 -8.87
CA LYS A 60 -11.50 -4.94 -9.04
C LYS A 60 -10.67 -4.45 -7.87
N THR A 61 -9.68 -5.25 -7.49
CA THR A 61 -8.73 -4.92 -6.43
C THR A 61 -7.32 -5.19 -6.90
N ASP A 62 -6.46 -4.17 -6.86
CA ASP A 62 -5.03 -4.33 -7.09
C ASP A 62 -4.26 -4.07 -5.80
N LYS A 63 -3.26 -4.93 -5.57
CA LYS A 63 -2.40 -4.90 -4.39
C LYS A 63 -0.95 -4.87 -4.83
N LYS A 64 -0.26 -3.75 -4.61
CA LYS A 64 1.14 -3.58 -5.03
C LYS A 64 2.04 -3.39 -3.83
N MET A 65 2.99 -4.31 -3.68
CA MET A 65 4.03 -4.28 -2.65
C MET A 65 5.32 -3.65 -3.19
N THR A 66 6.08 -2.98 -2.32
CA THR A 66 7.40 -2.44 -2.67
C THR A 66 8.39 -3.56 -3.01
N ILE A 67 9.26 -3.30 -4.00
CA ILE A 67 10.25 -4.25 -4.56
C ILE A 67 11.11 -4.89 -3.47
N THR A 68 11.47 -4.13 -2.43
CA THR A 68 12.27 -4.62 -1.30
C THR A 68 11.65 -5.83 -0.61
N LYS A 69 10.31 -5.90 -0.50
CA LYS A 69 9.63 -7.07 0.07
C LYS A 69 9.74 -8.30 -0.83
N ARG A 70 9.69 -8.13 -2.16
CA ARG A 70 9.87 -9.25 -3.11
C ARG A 70 11.27 -9.83 -3.02
N ILE A 71 12.30 -8.97 -2.94
CA ILE A 71 13.69 -9.39 -2.77
C ILE A 71 13.88 -10.09 -1.41
N ARG A 72 13.37 -9.53 -0.31
CA ARG A 72 13.45 -10.17 1.01
C ARG A 72 12.76 -11.54 1.05
N ARG A 73 11.56 -11.65 0.45
CA ARG A 73 10.86 -12.94 0.34
C ARG A 73 11.67 -13.95 -0.47
N TRP A 74 12.24 -13.52 -1.60
CA TRP A 74 13.11 -14.35 -2.43
C TRP A 74 14.34 -14.82 -1.65
N LEU A 75 15.02 -13.92 -0.93
CA LEU A 75 16.17 -14.26 -0.09
C LEU A 75 15.82 -15.31 0.97
N LYS A 76 14.69 -15.15 1.68
CA LYS A 76 14.24 -16.13 2.68
C LYS A 76 14.01 -17.51 2.07
N GLY A 77 13.25 -17.59 0.97
CA GLY A 77 12.99 -18.86 0.29
C GLY A 77 14.21 -19.48 -0.41
N SER A 78 15.27 -18.71 -0.64
CA SER A 78 16.55 -19.21 -1.16
C SER A 78 17.44 -19.82 -0.06
N LEU A 79 17.19 -19.51 1.20
CA LEU A 79 17.98 -19.99 2.34
C LEU A 79 17.37 -21.22 3.02
N GLU A 80 16.08 -21.50 2.75
CA GLU A 80 15.43 -22.74 3.18
C GLU A 80 15.93 -23.91 2.30
N PRO A 81 16.48 -24.99 2.91
CA PRO A 81 16.89 -26.17 2.16
C PRO A 81 15.70 -26.72 1.37
N LYS A 82 15.88 -26.92 0.07
CA LYS A 82 14.88 -27.62 -0.73
C LYS A 82 14.97 -29.10 -0.39
N ASP A 83 14.00 -29.61 0.35
CA ASP A 83 13.84 -31.06 0.54
C ASP A 83 13.74 -31.71 -0.84
N THR A 84 14.83 -32.41 -1.21
CA THR A 84 14.95 -33.08 -2.50
C THR A 84 14.54 -34.52 -2.26
N LYS A 85 13.40 -34.93 -2.83
CA LYS A 85 12.93 -36.32 -2.83
C LYS A 85 13.65 -37.13 -3.91
#